data_AF-A0A936ZSR1-F1
#
_entry.id   AF-A0A936ZSR1-F1
#
_cell.length_a   1.000
_cell.length_b   1.000
_cell.length_c   1.000
_cell.angle_alpha   90.00
_cell.angle_beta   90.00
_cell.angle_gamma   90.00
#
_symmetry.space_group_name_H-M   'P 1'
#
loop_
_entity.id
_entity.type
_entity.pdbx_description
1 polymer ?
#
loop_
_entity_poly.entity_id
_entity_poly.type
_entity_poly.pdbx_seq_one_letter_code
_entity_poly.pdbx_strand_id
1 'polypeptide(L)'
;MNLTDNIRTKSRKTLGKFIRDILLQDEKSNELYKEFLVAVKNLDNSRDSQIDLYFKNEDAVETLEKEKKGIGDKEGIKNYIESQDSVLQTLKKNANITDNELNRYDSLNNRLEKINTYHSDLKLELNEIKENIEQQKSSFSHEYSAEDFEYNSAKEFIEKYNQIALESDKKLNSLNSEIENKESSIKTRVDSIKLTIEQELKPITSKLKEKTKIKAIEDTIKKEKTKLNRIEKIEESINGHHTQERIKIKAKIIELYKEAYDEYDKIIDILNKRGKDFEDINLIGTVKFYHKRYRENLLPFFNRNSTKTREVLDLNLCKDHGNLLPDVVYNIHFQEIESVFDKIVNDELLFTKHRDKKDCVKALFKDEFFDYWELKIKNDEMANMSPGKANLVILKLLVELSESDAPILIDQPEDNLDNRSIYHDLVQFLRKRKDDRQIIIVSHNPNIVVSADSENVIVANQKDQDEGRDNKEYRFEYINGALENSFKLSDDKKEDIGILKSMGIREHVTDILEGGEEVFLKREEKYGF
;
A
#
# COMPACT_ATOMS: atom_id res chain seq x y z
N MET A 1 42.97 -11.38 21.67
CA MET A 1 42.35 -11.00 20.37
C MET A 1 42.05 -9.52 20.45
N ASN A 2 42.80 -8.67 19.74
CA ASN A 2 42.80 -7.23 19.97
C ASN A 2 41.42 -6.63 19.60
N LEU A 3 40.83 -5.81 20.47
CA LEU A 3 39.53 -5.15 20.21
C LEU A 3 39.59 -4.34 18.89
N THR A 4 40.75 -3.78 18.58
CA THR A 4 41.04 -3.08 17.34
C THR A 4 41.09 -3.98 16.11
N ASP A 5 41.46 -5.26 16.23
CA ASP A 5 41.46 -6.18 15.07
C ASP A 5 40.03 -6.47 14.63
N ASN A 6 39.07 -6.62 15.56
CA ASN A 6 37.65 -6.76 15.21
C ASN A 6 37.05 -5.46 14.64
N ILE A 7 37.46 -4.30 15.14
CA ILE A 7 37.00 -2.99 14.66
C ILE A 7 37.61 -2.64 13.29
N ARG A 8 38.87 -3.04 13.03
CA ARG A 8 39.56 -2.86 11.74
C ARG A 8 39.12 -3.87 10.68
N THR A 9 38.88 -5.13 11.05
CA THR A 9 38.47 -6.18 10.10
C THR A 9 36.97 -6.18 9.78
N LYS A 10 36.13 -5.60 10.64
CA LYS A 10 34.68 -5.51 10.42
C LYS A 10 34.17 -4.08 10.57
N SER A 11 34.31 -3.23 9.55
CA SER A 11 33.37 -2.14 9.21
C SER A 11 33.04 -1.07 10.28
N ARG A 12 32.91 0.20 9.86
CA ARG A 12 32.33 1.30 10.68
C ARG A 12 31.01 0.94 11.39
N LYS A 13 30.26 -0.07 10.91
CA LYS A 13 29.05 -0.62 11.57
C LYS A 13 29.31 -1.28 12.93
N THR A 14 30.46 -1.91 13.17
CA THR A 14 30.72 -2.55 14.48
C THR A 14 31.01 -1.52 15.56
N LEU A 15 31.75 -0.45 15.22
CA LEU A 15 32.04 0.64 16.14
C LEU A 15 30.76 1.40 16.53
N GLY A 16 29.91 1.77 15.56
CA GLY A 16 28.65 2.45 15.85
C GLY A 16 27.71 1.63 16.72
N LYS A 17 27.61 0.31 16.46
CA LYS A 17 26.85 -0.62 17.32
C LYS A 17 27.44 -0.67 18.73
N PHE A 18 28.76 -0.78 18.85
CA PHE A 18 29.44 -0.83 20.14
C PHE A 18 29.20 0.44 20.96
N ILE A 19 29.30 1.63 20.35
CA ILE A 19 29.02 2.89 21.04
C ILE A 19 27.57 2.94 21.52
N ARG A 20 26.60 2.55 20.67
CA ARG A 20 25.21 2.43 21.10
C ARG A 20 25.07 1.47 22.28
N ASP A 21 25.64 0.27 22.21
CA ASP A 21 25.50 -0.73 23.27
C ASP A 21 26.04 -0.21 24.61
N ILE A 22 27.06 0.66 24.59
CA ILE A 22 27.57 1.35 25.78
C ILE A 22 26.61 2.43 26.27
N LEU A 23 26.08 3.26 25.36
CA LEU A 23 25.08 4.27 25.70
C LEU A 23 23.76 3.68 26.23
N LEU A 24 23.51 2.39 26.01
CA LEU A 24 22.33 1.66 26.50
C LEU A 24 22.62 0.83 27.75
N GLN A 25 23.78 1.02 28.40
CA GLN A 25 24.06 0.35 29.67
C GLN A 25 23.19 0.87 30.83
N ASP A 26 22.82 2.15 30.82
CA ASP A 26 21.87 2.64 31.83
C ASP A 26 20.44 2.20 31.54
N GLU A 27 19.73 1.91 32.61
CA GLU A 27 18.36 1.40 32.57
C GLU A 27 17.41 2.36 31.85
N LYS A 28 17.52 3.67 32.10
CA LYS A 28 16.64 4.69 31.51
C LYS A 28 16.85 4.82 30.01
N SER A 29 18.10 4.93 29.53
CA SER A 29 18.37 5.01 28.09
C SER A 29 17.98 3.72 27.37
N ASN A 30 18.19 2.56 28.01
CA ASN A 30 17.79 1.27 27.47
C ASN A 30 16.27 1.14 27.33
N GLU A 31 15.51 1.56 28.33
CA GLU A 31 14.04 1.60 28.28
C GLU A 31 13.55 2.52 27.17
N LEU A 32 14.04 3.77 27.13
CA LEU A 32 13.68 4.73 26.09
C LEU A 32 14.01 4.22 24.68
N TYR A 33 15.15 3.54 24.52
CA TYR A 33 15.52 2.95 23.23
C TYR A 33 14.60 1.78 22.84
N LYS A 34 14.17 0.94 23.80
CA LYS A 34 13.18 -0.12 23.55
C LYS A 34 11.83 0.46 23.17
N GLU A 35 11.38 1.51 23.86
CA GLU A 35 10.14 2.23 23.53
C GLU A 35 10.20 2.82 22.11
N PHE A 36 11.31 3.46 21.76
CA PHE A 36 11.60 3.94 20.41
C PHE A 36 11.45 2.83 19.36
N LEU A 37 12.07 1.66 19.56
CA LEU A 37 11.98 0.54 18.60
C LEU A 37 10.53 0.05 18.41
N VAL A 38 9.74 0.04 19.49
CA VAL A 38 8.32 -0.33 19.43
C VAL A 38 7.50 0.75 18.72
N ALA A 39 7.77 2.02 19.00
CA ALA A 39 7.10 3.16 18.37
C ALA A 39 7.31 3.16 16.86
N VAL A 40 8.56 3.07 16.39
CA VAL A 40 8.89 3.02 14.95
C VAL A 40 8.24 1.83 14.27
N LYS A 41 8.24 0.64 14.90
CA LYS A 41 7.57 -0.55 14.35
C LYS A 41 6.06 -0.35 14.23
N ASN A 42 5.42 0.27 15.22
CA ASN A 42 3.99 0.57 15.17
C ASN A 42 3.66 1.60 14.08
N LEU A 43 4.51 2.60 13.90
CA LEU A 43 4.40 3.58 12.81
C LEU A 43 4.54 2.92 11.44
N ASP A 44 5.49 2.00 11.23
CA ASP A 44 5.64 1.23 9.97
C ASP A 44 4.37 0.43 9.66
N ASN A 45 3.83 -0.29 10.65
CA ASN A 45 2.59 -1.07 10.49
C ASN A 45 1.36 -0.18 10.20
N SER A 46 1.24 0.95 10.89
CA SER A 46 0.15 1.91 10.69
C SER A 46 0.23 2.52 9.29
N ARG A 47 1.45 2.87 8.84
CA ARG A 47 1.71 3.40 7.50
C ARG A 47 1.36 2.38 6.41
N ASP A 48 1.76 1.12 6.57
CA ASP A 48 1.40 0.04 5.65
C ASP A 48 -0.12 -0.15 5.55
N SER A 49 -0.83 -0.02 6.69
CA SER A 49 -2.29 -0.09 6.73
C SER A 49 -2.95 1.09 6.00
N GLN A 50 -2.39 2.31 6.12
CA GLN A 50 -2.86 3.48 5.38
C GLN A 50 -2.59 3.35 3.87
N ILE A 51 -1.44 2.79 3.48
CA ILE A 51 -1.15 2.48 2.07
C ILE A 51 -2.15 1.46 1.53
N ASP A 52 -2.45 0.40 2.28
CA ASP A 52 -3.47 -0.59 1.90
C ASP A 52 -4.86 0.06 1.71
N LEU A 53 -5.23 0.98 2.61
CA LEU A 53 -6.49 1.72 2.53
C LEU A 53 -6.52 2.67 1.32
N TYR A 54 -5.40 3.32 0.99
CA TYR A 54 -5.28 4.20 -0.17
C TYR A 54 -5.60 3.45 -1.47
N PHE A 55 -4.94 2.32 -1.70
CA PHE A 55 -5.12 1.53 -2.92
C PHE A 55 -6.48 0.82 -2.96
N LYS A 56 -7.05 0.44 -1.80
CA LYS A 56 -8.44 -0.04 -1.75
C LYS A 56 -9.44 1.01 -2.23
N ASN A 57 -9.21 2.29 -1.90
CA ASN A 57 -10.00 3.41 -2.41
C ASN A 57 -9.73 3.67 -3.90
N GLU A 58 -8.50 3.49 -4.38
CA GLU A 58 -8.17 3.56 -5.82
C GLU A 58 -8.90 2.48 -6.63
N ASP A 59 -8.88 1.22 -6.19
CA ASP A 59 -9.61 0.11 -6.81
C ASP A 59 -11.12 0.34 -6.87
N ALA A 60 -11.68 0.94 -5.81
CA ALA A 60 -13.09 1.34 -5.76
C ALA A 60 -13.41 2.42 -6.81
N VAL A 61 -12.54 3.42 -6.96
CA VAL A 61 -12.68 4.44 -8.00
C VAL A 61 -12.57 3.83 -9.39
N GLU A 62 -11.60 2.96 -9.65
CA GLU A 62 -11.51 2.27 -10.95
C GLU A 62 -12.77 1.47 -11.27
N THR A 63 -13.35 0.81 -10.27
CA THR A 63 -14.59 0.03 -10.42
C THR A 63 -15.74 0.95 -10.80
N LEU A 64 -15.89 2.08 -10.11
CA LEU A 64 -16.89 3.10 -10.42
C LEU A 64 -16.67 3.73 -11.80
N GLU A 65 -15.42 3.94 -12.23
CA GLU A 65 -15.10 4.43 -13.58
C GLU A 65 -15.45 3.40 -14.67
N LYS A 66 -15.20 2.10 -14.42
CA LYS A 66 -15.63 1.01 -15.30
C LYS A 66 -17.15 0.94 -15.39
N GLU A 67 -17.86 1.07 -14.27
CA GLU A 67 -19.33 1.15 -14.24
C GLU A 67 -19.85 2.36 -15.04
N LYS A 68 -19.26 3.55 -14.84
CA LYS A 68 -19.58 4.76 -15.59
C LYS A 68 -19.43 4.54 -17.10
N LYS A 69 -18.29 3.98 -17.52
CA LYS A 69 -18.01 3.66 -18.93
C LYS A 69 -18.99 2.65 -19.52
N GLY A 70 -19.49 1.71 -18.70
CA GLY A 70 -20.52 0.74 -19.08
C GLY A 70 -21.91 1.36 -19.30
N ILE A 71 -22.24 2.46 -18.62
CA ILE A 71 -23.53 3.15 -18.81
C ILE A 71 -23.55 3.92 -20.15
N GLY A 72 -22.42 4.51 -20.53
CA GLY A 72 -22.25 5.24 -21.79
C GLY A 72 -21.59 6.61 -21.60
N ASP A 73 -21.29 7.27 -22.71
CA ASP A 73 -20.69 8.60 -22.70
C ASP A 73 -21.71 9.67 -22.29
N LYS A 74 -21.33 10.54 -21.35
CA LYS A 74 -22.20 11.57 -20.77
C LYS A 74 -22.63 12.59 -21.82
N GLU A 75 -21.68 13.09 -22.62
CA GLU A 75 -21.97 14.06 -23.69
C GLU A 75 -22.83 13.43 -24.79
N GLY A 76 -22.51 12.20 -25.20
CA GLY A 76 -23.32 11.44 -26.16
C GLY A 76 -24.77 11.26 -25.71
N ILE A 77 -25.00 10.86 -24.45
CA ILE A 77 -26.35 10.72 -23.89
C ILE A 77 -27.08 12.07 -23.83
N LYS A 78 -26.38 13.15 -23.44
CA LYS A 78 -26.96 14.49 -23.37
C LYS A 78 -27.39 15.00 -24.75
N ASN A 79 -26.51 14.89 -25.75
CA ASN A 79 -26.79 15.26 -27.12
C ASN A 79 -27.94 14.44 -27.72
N TYR A 80 -28.01 13.14 -27.40
CA TYR A 80 -29.11 12.28 -27.82
C TYR A 80 -30.44 12.73 -27.21
N ILE A 81 -30.49 13.02 -25.90
CA ILE A 81 -31.68 13.57 -25.23
C ILE A 81 -32.13 14.87 -25.91
N GLU A 82 -31.21 15.81 -26.15
CA GLU A 82 -31.52 17.08 -26.81
C GLU A 82 -32.08 16.88 -28.22
N SER A 83 -31.51 15.95 -29.00
CA SER A 83 -32.02 15.60 -30.33
C SER A 83 -33.45 15.06 -30.27
N GLN A 84 -33.73 14.13 -29.35
CA GLN A 84 -35.05 13.52 -29.18
C GLN A 84 -36.08 14.54 -28.66
N ASP A 85 -35.67 15.47 -27.80
CA ASP A 85 -36.56 16.52 -27.28
C ASP A 85 -36.96 17.52 -28.38
N SER A 86 -36.07 17.81 -29.33
CA SER A 86 -36.40 18.62 -30.51
C SER A 86 -37.44 17.94 -31.42
N VAL A 87 -37.30 16.62 -31.61
CA VAL A 87 -38.25 15.78 -32.36
C VAL A 87 -39.59 15.70 -31.62
N LEU A 88 -39.55 15.60 -30.29
CA LEU A 88 -40.74 15.60 -29.46
C LEU A 88 -41.51 16.93 -29.57
N GLN A 89 -40.82 18.07 -29.55
CA GLN A 89 -41.45 19.39 -29.68
C GLN A 89 -42.09 19.61 -31.06
N THR A 90 -41.45 19.15 -32.13
CA THR A 90 -42.02 19.20 -33.48
C THR A 90 -43.24 18.31 -33.63
N LEU A 91 -43.21 17.09 -33.09
CA LEU A 91 -44.39 16.19 -33.07
C LEU A 91 -45.53 16.75 -32.23
N LYS A 92 -45.26 17.34 -31.06
CA LYS A 92 -46.28 17.96 -30.20
C LYS A 92 -46.97 19.15 -30.87
N LYS A 93 -46.26 19.94 -31.69
CA LYS A 93 -46.87 21.04 -32.48
C LYS A 93 -47.84 20.55 -33.55
N ASN A 94 -47.58 19.38 -34.15
CA ASN A 94 -48.41 18.83 -35.23
C ASN A 94 -49.67 18.11 -34.72
N ALA A 95 -49.65 17.57 -33.49
CA ALA A 95 -50.65 16.64 -32.98
C ALA A 95 -51.86 17.25 -32.23
N ASN A 96 -52.12 18.57 -32.31
CA ASN A 96 -53.23 19.25 -31.60
C ASN A 96 -54.59 18.52 -31.77
N ILE A 97 -55.02 17.79 -30.72
CA ILE A 97 -56.31 17.09 -30.58
C ILE A 97 -56.89 17.41 -29.20
N THR A 98 -58.19 17.68 -29.17
CA THR A 98 -58.98 17.95 -27.95
C THR A 98 -59.59 16.67 -27.36
N ASP A 99 -59.79 16.58 -26.03
CA ASP A 99 -60.38 15.40 -25.37
C ASP A 99 -61.76 14.98 -25.92
N ASN A 100 -62.53 15.91 -26.48
CA ASN A 100 -63.81 15.62 -27.14
C ASN A 100 -63.67 14.79 -28.44
N GLU A 101 -62.55 14.90 -29.16
CA GLU A 101 -62.32 14.12 -30.38
C GLU A 101 -61.94 12.66 -30.07
N LEU A 102 -61.37 12.42 -28.87
CA LEU A 102 -61.04 11.08 -28.37
C LEU A 102 -62.31 10.26 -28.05
N ASN A 103 -63.25 10.87 -27.32
CA ASN A 103 -64.54 10.23 -27.02
C ASN A 103 -65.34 9.94 -28.30
N ARG A 104 -65.23 10.81 -29.31
CA ARG A 104 -65.87 10.61 -30.62
C ARG A 104 -65.24 9.45 -31.38
N TYR A 105 -63.92 9.29 -31.34
CA TYR A 105 -63.20 8.14 -31.91
C TYR A 105 -63.64 6.81 -31.28
N ASP A 106 -63.64 6.73 -29.94
CA ASP A 106 -64.05 5.52 -29.23
C ASP A 106 -65.52 5.16 -29.50
N SER A 107 -66.39 6.16 -29.64
CA SER A 107 -67.79 5.96 -30.01
C SER A 107 -67.98 5.41 -31.44
N LEU A 108 -67.18 5.90 -32.40
CA LEU A 108 -67.25 5.50 -33.80
C LEU A 108 -66.65 4.11 -34.02
N ASN A 109 -65.55 3.77 -33.33
CA ASN A 109 -64.97 2.42 -33.36
C ASN A 109 -65.91 1.38 -32.75
N ASN A 110 -66.51 1.67 -31.58
CA ASN A 110 -67.51 0.78 -30.99
C ASN A 110 -68.72 0.58 -31.91
N ARG A 111 -69.13 1.63 -32.64
CA ARG A 111 -70.21 1.55 -33.60
C ARG A 111 -69.83 0.71 -34.83
N LEU A 112 -68.58 0.80 -35.29
CA LEU A 112 -68.06 -0.01 -36.39
C LEU A 112 -67.91 -1.49 -36.00
N GLU A 113 -67.44 -1.79 -34.78
CA GLU A 113 -67.40 -3.15 -34.26
C GLU A 113 -68.81 -3.75 -34.17
N LYS A 114 -69.77 -3.02 -33.60
CA LYS A 114 -71.17 -3.48 -33.52
C LYS A 114 -71.81 -3.75 -34.89
N ILE A 115 -71.49 -2.94 -35.90
CA ILE A 115 -71.98 -3.16 -37.27
C ILE A 115 -71.33 -4.41 -37.88
N ASN A 116 -70.02 -4.62 -37.65
CA ASN A 116 -69.33 -5.80 -38.16
C ASN A 116 -69.82 -7.09 -37.51
N THR A 117 -70.06 -7.10 -36.20
CA THR A 117 -70.64 -8.27 -35.51
C THR A 117 -72.05 -8.54 -36.01
N TYR A 118 -72.90 -7.51 -36.07
CA TYR A 118 -74.29 -7.67 -36.55
C TYR A 118 -74.35 -8.17 -38.01
N HIS A 119 -73.46 -7.69 -38.88
CA HIS A 119 -73.35 -8.17 -40.25
C HIS A 119 -72.82 -9.62 -40.33
N SER A 120 -71.90 -10.00 -39.45
CA SER A 120 -71.40 -11.38 -39.36
C SER A 120 -72.50 -12.35 -38.91
N ASP A 121 -73.26 -11.98 -37.88
CA ASP A 121 -74.34 -12.79 -37.31
C ASP A 121 -75.48 -12.98 -38.33
N LEU A 122 -75.91 -11.90 -39.00
CA LEU A 122 -76.90 -11.99 -40.09
C LEU A 122 -76.43 -12.90 -41.24
N LYS A 123 -75.13 -12.89 -41.54
CA LYS A 123 -74.58 -13.74 -42.61
C LYS A 123 -74.57 -15.21 -42.21
N LEU A 124 -74.34 -15.52 -40.94
CA LEU A 124 -74.43 -16.88 -40.40
C LEU A 124 -75.89 -17.37 -40.41
N GLU A 125 -76.84 -16.57 -39.91
CA GLU A 125 -78.27 -16.90 -39.94
C GLU A 125 -78.78 -17.14 -41.38
N LEU A 126 -78.36 -16.32 -42.34
CA LEU A 126 -78.72 -16.51 -43.74
C LEU A 126 -78.13 -17.78 -44.35
N ASN A 127 -76.89 -18.14 -43.98
CA ASN A 127 -76.29 -19.38 -44.44
C ASN A 127 -77.01 -20.61 -43.86
N GLU A 128 -77.39 -20.58 -42.59
CA GLU A 128 -78.20 -21.65 -41.97
C GLU A 128 -79.57 -21.80 -42.64
N ILE A 129 -80.22 -20.69 -43.01
CA ILE A 129 -81.48 -20.73 -43.76
C ILE A 129 -81.26 -21.33 -45.14
N LYS A 130 -80.19 -20.95 -45.86
CA LYS A 130 -79.86 -21.50 -47.18
C LYS A 130 -79.56 -23.00 -47.10
N GLU A 131 -78.80 -23.45 -46.11
CA GLU A 131 -78.51 -24.88 -45.88
C GLU A 131 -79.79 -25.66 -45.53
N ASN A 132 -80.67 -25.12 -44.69
CA ASN A 132 -81.96 -25.75 -44.39
C ASN A 132 -82.85 -25.88 -45.63
N ILE A 133 -82.88 -24.86 -46.49
CA ILE A 133 -83.62 -24.91 -47.76
C ILE A 133 -83.00 -25.97 -48.69
N GLU A 134 -81.69 -26.05 -48.82
CA GLU A 134 -81.02 -27.10 -49.62
C GLU A 134 -81.26 -28.51 -49.05
N GLN A 135 -81.23 -28.68 -47.74
CA GLN A 135 -81.57 -29.95 -47.09
C GLN A 135 -83.02 -30.35 -47.37
N GLN A 136 -83.98 -29.43 -47.25
CA GLN A 136 -85.37 -29.70 -47.61
C GLN A 136 -85.52 -30.03 -49.10
N LYS A 137 -84.77 -29.36 -49.98
CA LYS A 137 -84.76 -29.63 -51.42
C LYS A 137 -84.24 -31.03 -51.73
N SER A 138 -83.15 -31.45 -51.08
CA SER A 138 -82.60 -32.81 -51.23
C SER A 138 -83.50 -33.91 -50.66
N SER A 139 -84.34 -33.57 -49.67
CA SER A 139 -85.32 -34.48 -49.08
C SER A 139 -86.53 -34.70 -50.01
N PHE A 140 -86.85 -33.72 -50.87
CA PHE A 140 -87.93 -33.82 -51.87
C PHE A 140 -87.48 -34.47 -53.19
N SER A 141 -86.17 -34.52 -53.48
CA SER A 141 -85.63 -35.05 -54.75
C SER A 141 -85.39 -36.56 -54.75
N HIS A 142 -86.26 -37.36 -54.13
CA HIS A 142 -86.29 -38.80 -54.41
C HIS A 142 -87.20 -39.03 -55.61
N GLU A 143 -86.59 -39.10 -56.79
CA GLU A 143 -87.22 -39.62 -58.00
C GLU A 143 -87.76 -41.02 -57.73
N TYR A 144 -89.08 -41.17 -57.66
CA TYR A 144 -89.68 -42.46 -57.96
C TYR A 144 -89.71 -42.61 -59.48
N SER A 145 -88.89 -43.51 -60.03
CA SER A 145 -88.95 -43.87 -61.45
C SER A 145 -90.29 -44.56 -61.75
N ALA A 146 -90.95 -44.11 -62.81
CA ALA A 146 -92.30 -44.53 -63.17
C ALA A 146 -92.37 -45.87 -63.92
N GLU A 147 -91.61 -46.89 -63.49
CA GLU A 147 -91.57 -48.19 -64.18
C GLU A 147 -92.18 -49.38 -63.41
N ASP A 148 -92.56 -49.24 -62.14
CA ASP A 148 -93.03 -50.41 -61.35
C ASP A 148 -94.39 -50.22 -60.60
N PHE A 149 -95.45 -49.72 -61.26
CA PHE A 149 -96.81 -49.82 -60.70
C PHE A 149 -97.91 -50.00 -61.76
N GLU A 150 -98.54 -51.18 -61.77
CA GLU A 150 -99.81 -51.44 -62.48
C GLU A 150 -101.01 -51.05 -61.59
N TYR A 151 -101.58 -49.84 -61.76
CA TYR A 151 -103.01 -49.52 -61.51
C TYR A 151 -103.32 -48.04 -61.89
N ASN A 152 -104.48 -47.77 -62.51
CA ASN A 152 -104.89 -46.43 -62.96
C ASN A 152 -104.97 -45.34 -61.86
N SER A 153 -105.00 -45.70 -60.57
CA SER A 153 -105.01 -44.76 -59.44
C SER A 153 -103.65 -44.16 -59.10
N ALA A 154 -102.53 -44.76 -59.53
CA ALA A 154 -101.18 -44.24 -59.28
C ALA A 154 -100.82 -43.07 -60.22
N LYS A 155 -101.35 -43.06 -61.45
CA LYS A 155 -101.03 -42.04 -62.46
C LYS A 155 -101.59 -40.65 -62.13
N GLU A 156 -102.85 -40.58 -61.66
CA GLU A 156 -103.44 -39.33 -61.19
C GLU A 156 -102.73 -38.77 -59.95
N PHE A 157 -102.27 -39.65 -59.05
CA PHE A 157 -101.52 -39.24 -57.86
C PHE A 157 -100.15 -38.66 -58.22
N ILE A 158 -99.43 -39.29 -59.16
CA ILE A 158 -98.13 -38.82 -59.66
C ILE A 158 -98.27 -37.50 -60.44
N GLU A 159 -99.32 -37.33 -61.26
CA GLU A 159 -99.56 -36.05 -61.95
C GLU A 159 -99.86 -34.91 -60.97
N LYS A 160 -100.68 -35.16 -59.94
CA LYS A 160 -100.94 -34.19 -58.87
C LYS A 160 -99.69 -33.89 -58.05
N TYR A 161 -98.89 -34.91 -57.73
CA TYR A 161 -97.62 -34.76 -57.02
C TYR A 161 -96.63 -33.93 -57.82
N ASN A 162 -96.46 -34.21 -59.11
CA ASN A 162 -95.57 -33.45 -59.99
C ASN A 162 -96.04 -32.00 -60.16
N GLN A 163 -97.35 -31.73 -60.22
CA GLN A 163 -97.86 -30.36 -60.22
C GLN A 163 -97.54 -29.62 -58.91
N ILE A 164 -97.77 -30.26 -57.76
CA ILE A 164 -97.46 -29.69 -56.44
C ILE A 164 -95.95 -29.43 -56.31
N ALA A 165 -95.10 -30.34 -56.79
CA ALA A 165 -93.66 -30.18 -56.81
C ALA A 165 -93.24 -28.97 -57.68
N LEU A 166 -93.82 -28.84 -58.88
CA LEU A 166 -93.53 -27.73 -59.80
C LEU A 166 -93.99 -26.37 -59.28
N GLU A 167 -95.15 -26.31 -58.62
CA GLU A 167 -95.64 -25.08 -57.97
C GLU A 167 -94.79 -24.72 -56.74
N SER A 168 -94.38 -25.73 -55.97
CA SER A 168 -93.49 -25.55 -54.82
C SER A 168 -92.13 -25.02 -55.25
N ASP A 169 -91.53 -25.58 -56.31
CA ASP A 169 -90.26 -25.12 -56.87
C ASP A 169 -90.34 -23.68 -57.41
N LYS A 170 -91.44 -23.32 -58.09
CA LYS A 170 -91.65 -21.93 -58.53
C LYS A 170 -91.72 -20.95 -57.35
N LYS A 171 -92.43 -21.33 -56.29
CA LYS A 171 -92.57 -20.49 -55.09
C LYS A 171 -91.24 -20.37 -54.35
N LEU A 172 -90.48 -21.45 -54.26
CA LEU A 172 -89.17 -21.50 -53.61
C LEU A 172 -88.13 -20.67 -54.39
N ASN A 173 -88.14 -20.74 -55.72
CA ASN A 173 -87.28 -19.90 -56.56
C ASN A 173 -87.64 -18.41 -56.45
N SER A 174 -88.94 -18.07 -56.34
CA SER A 174 -89.36 -16.67 -56.12
C SER A 174 -88.87 -16.13 -54.77
N LEU A 175 -88.98 -16.93 -53.71
CA LEU A 175 -88.46 -16.60 -52.38
C LEU A 175 -86.94 -16.41 -52.38
N ASN A 176 -86.19 -17.29 -53.07
CA ASN A 176 -84.75 -17.14 -53.20
C ASN A 176 -84.37 -15.82 -53.89
N SER A 177 -85.07 -15.44 -54.96
CA SER A 177 -84.80 -14.18 -55.65
C SER A 177 -85.13 -12.95 -54.79
N GLU A 178 -86.15 -13.01 -53.91
CA GLU A 178 -86.45 -11.93 -52.96
C GLU A 178 -85.38 -11.83 -51.86
N ILE A 179 -84.86 -12.95 -51.38
CA ILE A 179 -83.78 -13.02 -50.40
C ILE A 179 -82.50 -12.41 -50.98
N GLU A 180 -82.10 -12.78 -52.20
CA GLU A 180 -80.92 -12.23 -52.88
C GLU A 180 -81.01 -10.71 -53.10
N ASN A 181 -82.20 -10.22 -53.47
CA ASN A 181 -82.43 -8.78 -53.63
C ASN A 181 -82.34 -8.02 -52.31
N LYS A 182 -82.89 -8.55 -51.21
CA LYS A 182 -82.73 -7.94 -49.88
C LYS A 182 -81.28 -8.00 -49.39
N GLU A 183 -80.58 -9.09 -49.64
CA GLU A 183 -79.17 -9.29 -49.27
C GLU A 183 -78.28 -8.23 -49.97
N SER A 184 -78.47 -8.01 -51.27
CA SER A 184 -77.74 -6.99 -52.02
C SER A 184 -78.01 -5.55 -51.52
N SER A 185 -79.27 -5.24 -51.16
CA SER A 185 -79.65 -3.93 -50.62
C SER A 185 -79.03 -3.66 -49.24
N ILE A 186 -79.06 -4.66 -48.34
CA ILE A 186 -78.46 -4.58 -47.00
C ILE A 186 -76.94 -4.43 -47.12
N LYS A 187 -76.30 -5.22 -47.97
CA LYS A 187 -74.84 -5.15 -48.22
C LYS A 187 -74.41 -3.76 -48.70
N THR A 188 -75.12 -3.20 -49.68
CA THR A 188 -74.83 -1.85 -50.21
C THR A 188 -74.96 -0.77 -49.13
N ARG A 189 -75.94 -0.92 -48.21
CA ARG A 189 -76.16 0.02 -47.11
C ARG A 189 -75.11 -0.12 -46.01
N VAL A 190 -74.62 -1.32 -45.72
CA VAL A 190 -73.52 -1.56 -44.78
C VAL A 190 -72.21 -1.02 -45.33
N ASP A 191 -71.91 -1.27 -46.61
CA ASP A 191 -70.69 -0.80 -47.27
C ASP A 191 -70.61 0.73 -47.31
N SER A 192 -71.73 1.42 -47.58
CA SER A 192 -71.79 2.89 -47.57
C SER A 192 -71.62 3.49 -46.17
N ILE A 193 -72.19 2.87 -45.13
CA ILE A 193 -71.97 3.29 -43.73
C ILE A 193 -70.50 3.07 -43.34
N LYS A 194 -69.91 1.94 -43.73
CA LYS A 194 -68.51 1.62 -43.45
C LYS A 194 -67.55 2.61 -44.11
N LEU A 195 -67.78 2.94 -45.39
CA LEU A 195 -67.01 3.97 -46.10
C LEU A 195 -67.09 5.34 -45.44
N THR A 196 -68.27 5.73 -44.95
CA THR A 196 -68.46 7.01 -44.26
C THR A 196 -67.69 7.03 -42.93
N ILE A 197 -67.76 5.96 -42.14
CA ILE A 197 -67.01 5.84 -40.88
C ILE A 197 -65.49 5.79 -41.14
N GLU A 198 -65.03 5.08 -42.16
CA GLU A 198 -63.61 5.01 -42.55
C GLU A 198 -63.05 6.37 -42.98
N GLN A 199 -63.85 7.19 -43.69
CA GLN A 199 -63.47 8.55 -44.05
C GLN A 199 -63.36 9.48 -42.84
N GLU A 200 -64.26 9.37 -41.84
CA GLU A 200 -64.18 10.13 -40.60
C GLU A 200 -63.02 9.67 -39.68
N LEU A 201 -62.63 8.40 -39.72
CA LEU A 201 -61.53 7.85 -38.91
C LEU A 201 -60.13 8.15 -39.47
N LYS A 202 -59.98 8.39 -40.78
CA LYS A 202 -58.68 8.63 -41.45
C LYS A 202 -57.84 9.80 -40.88
N PRO A 203 -58.41 10.99 -40.58
CA PRO A 203 -57.66 12.07 -39.94
C PRO A 203 -57.37 11.82 -38.44
N ILE A 204 -58.19 11.03 -37.74
CA ILE A 204 -57.99 10.74 -36.32
C ILE A 204 -56.92 9.66 -36.10
N THR A 205 -56.92 8.62 -36.94
CA THR A 205 -55.95 7.51 -36.90
C THR A 205 -54.51 7.95 -37.21
N SER A 206 -54.32 8.90 -38.13
CA SER A 206 -53.01 9.48 -38.43
C SER A 206 -52.45 10.26 -37.24
N LYS A 207 -53.28 11.06 -36.56
CA LYS A 207 -52.88 11.78 -35.35
C LYS A 207 -52.68 10.87 -34.11
N LEU A 208 -53.40 9.75 -33.99
CA LEU A 208 -53.17 8.75 -32.92
C LEU A 208 -51.85 8.01 -33.07
N LYS A 209 -51.42 7.71 -34.31
CA LYS A 209 -50.08 7.15 -34.59
C LYS A 209 -48.96 8.11 -34.17
N GLU A 210 -49.20 9.42 -34.18
CA GLU A 210 -48.25 10.40 -33.66
C GLU A 210 -48.20 10.39 -32.13
N LYS A 211 -49.33 10.22 -31.43
CA LYS A 211 -49.37 10.13 -29.95
C LYS A 211 -48.66 8.89 -29.40
N THR A 212 -48.76 7.74 -30.06
CA THR A 212 -48.02 6.53 -29.65
C THR A 212 -46.51 6.69 -29.86
N LYS A 213 -46.09 7.37 -30.93
CA LYS A 213 -44.69 7.77 -31.16
C LYS A 213 -44.20 8.77 -30.12
N ILE A 214 -45.01 9.78 -29.78
CA ILE A 214 -44.72 10.76 -28.72
C ILE A 214 -44.46 10.03 -27.40
N LYS A 215 -45.35 9.12 -26.99
CA LYS A 215 -45.19 8.35 -25.74
C LYS A 215 -43.93 7.47 -25.75
N ALA A 216 -43.62 6.84 -26.88
CA ALA A 216 -42.40 6.04 -27.05
C ALA A 216 -41.11 6.89 -26.95
N ILE A 217 -41.12 8.11 -27.50
CA ILE A 217 -40.00 9.06 -27.39
C ILE A 217 -39.89 9.57 -25.95
N GLU A 218 -40.99 9.91 -25.29
CA GLU A 218 -41.01 10.31 -23.87
C GLU A 218 -40.46 9.21 -22.95
N ASP A 219 -40.85 7.96 -23.17
CA ASP A 219 -40.33 6.81 -22.43
C ASP A 219 -38.84 6.58 -22.69
N THR A 220 -38.39 6.81 -23.94
CA THR A 220 -36.97 6.74 -24.30
C THR A 220 -36.15 7.85 -23.62
N ILE A 221 -36.62 9.10 -23.70
CA ILE A 221 -36.00 10.25 -23.02
C ILE A 221 -35.94 10.00 -21.51
N LYS A 222 -37.00 9.44 -20.91
CA LYS A 222 -37.03 9.11 -19.48
C LYS A 222 -35.97 8.07 -19.12
N LYS A 223 -35.80 7.01 -19.92
CA LYS A 223 -34.74 6.01 -19.73
C LYS A 223 -33.35 6.63 -19.84
N GLU A 224 -33.11 7.46 -20.84
CA GLU A 224 -31.81 8.13 -21.01
C GLU A 224 -31.50 9.13 -19.88
N LYS A 225 -32.51 9.91 -19.42
CA LYS A 225 -32.37 10.77 -18.22
C LYS A 225 -32.03 9.97 -16.97
N THR A 226 -32.59 8.76 -16.79
CA THR A 226 -32.21 7.90 -15.64
C THR A 226 -30.77 7.40 -15.71
N LYS A 227 -30.25 7.12 -16.92
CA LYS A 227 -28.83 6.79 -17.11
C LYS A 227 -27.94 7.98 -16.79
N LEU A 228 -28.31 9.18 -17.27
CA LEU A 228 -27.56 10.41 -17.01
C LEU A 228 -27.47 10.71 -15.51
N ASN A 229 -28.60 10.66 -14.77
CA ASN A 229 -28.60 10.84 -13.32
C ASN A 229 -27.72 9.80 -12.59
N ARG A 230 -27.63 8.57 -13.11
CA ARG A 230 -26.77 7.53 -12.53
C ARG A 230 -25.29 7.85 -12.74
N ILE A 231 -24.92 8.33 -13.93
CA ILE A 231 -23.56 8.81 -14.23
C ILE A 231 -23.19 9.98 -13.30
N GLU A 232 -24.07 10.96 -13.13
CA GLU A 232 -23.83 12.12 -12.26
C GLU A 232 -23.59 11.72 -10.80
N LYS A 233 -24.40 10.79 -10.26
CA LYS A 233 -24.18 10.25 -8.91
C LYS A 233 -22.84 9.53 -8.76
N ILE A 234 -22.40 8.80 -9.79
CA ILE A 234 -21.09 8.13 -9.77
C ILE A 234 -19.96 9.18 -9.80
N GLU A 235 -20.08 10.22 -10.63
CA GLU A 235 -19.12 11.32 -10.67
C GLU A 235 -19.03 12.07 -9.34
N GLU A 236 -20.16 12.33 -8.67
CA GLU A 236 -20.19 12.93 -7.33
C GLU A 236 -19.46 12.06 -6.29
N SER A 237 -19.69 10.75 -6.31
CA SER A 237 -19.00 9.81 -5.41
C SER A 237 -17.49 9.77 -5.65
N ILE A 238 -17.04 9.75 -6.92
CA ILE A 238 -15.62 9.72 -7.30
C ILE A 238 -14.93 11.05 -6.93
N ASN A 239 -15.46 12.18 -7.42
CA ASN A 239 -14.82 13.49 -7.29
C ASN A 239 -14.98 14.07 -5.87
N GLY A 240 -16.07 13.73 -5.19
CA GLY A 240 -16.31 14.14 -3.81
C GLY A 240 -15.58 13.24 -2.82
N HIS A 241 -16.21 12.11 -2.48
CA HIS A 241 -15.81 11.29 -1.34
C HIS A 241 -14.44 10.65 -1.54
N HIS A 242 -14.25 9.88 -2.62
CA HIS A 242 -13.02 9.12 -2.80
C HIS A 242 -11.79 10.00 -3.07
N THR A 243 -11.94 11.11 -3.81
CA THR A 243 -10.81 12.00 -4.09
C THR A 243 -10.36 12.77 -2.84
N GLN A 244 -11.29 13.32 -2.07
CA GLN A 244 -10.95 13.99 -0.80
C GLN A 244 -10.37 13.01 0.23
N GLU A 245 -10.91 11.80 0.30
CA GLU A 245 -10.42 10.76 1.21
C GLU A 245 -9.01 10.31 0.84
N ARG A 246 -8.70 10.11 -0.45
CA ARG A 246 -7.32 9.80 -0.92
C ARG A 246 -6.33 10.89 -0.53
N ILE A 247 -6.68 12.17 -0.67
CA ILE A 247 -5.81 13.29 -0.25
C ILE A 247 -5.51 13.21 1.26
N LYS A 248 -6.53 12.92 2.08
CA LYS A 248 -6.35 12.76 3.54
C LYS A 248 -5.48 11.56 3.88
N ILE A 249 -5.71 10.41 3.23
CA ILE A 249 -4.91 9.20 3.45
C ILE A 249 -3.45 9.43 3.03
N LYS A 250 -3.21 10.06 1.87
CA LYS A 250 -1.86 10.45 1.43
C LYS A 250 -1.16 11.32 2.48
N ALA A 251 -1.84 12.37 2.95
CA ALA A 251 -1.28 13.26 3.97
C ALA A 251 -0.91 12.48 5.25
N LYS A 252 -1.76 11.53 5.67
CA LYS A 252 -1.49 10.70 6.85
C LYS A 252 -0.31 9.74 6.64
N ILE A 253 -0.14 9.15 5.46
CA ILE A 253 1.03 8.30 5.13
C ILE A 253 2.33 9.09 5.29
N ILE A 254 2.37 10.31 4.75
CA ILE A 254 3.54 11.20 4.83
C ILE A 254 3.80 11.63 6.28
N GLU A 255 2.74 11.97 7.03
CA GLU A 255 2.84 12.31 8.45
C GLU A 255 3.45 11.16 9.25
N LEU A 256 2.95 9.93 9.10
CA LEU A 256 3.49 8.74 9.78
C LEU A 256 4.96 8.46 9.42
N TYR A 257 5.38 8.76 8.19
CA TYR A 257 6.78 8.64 7.78
C TYR A 257 7.69 9.70 8.42
N LYS A 258 7.20 10.93 8.58
CA LYS A 258 7.89 12.00 9.32
C LYS A 258 7.94 11.72 10.81
N GLU A 259 6.84 11.28 11.40
CA GLU A 259 6.78 10.86 12.82
C GLU A 259 7.82 9.78 13.11
N ALA A 260 8.02 8.82 12.19
CA ALA A 260 9.07 7.81 12.36
C ALA A 260 10.47 8.44 12.43
N TYR A 261 10.79 9.37 11.53
CA TYR A 261 12.05 10.13 11.59
C TYR A 261 12.18 10.93 12.89
N ASP A 262 11.11 11.59 13.34
CA ASP A 262 11.12 12.36 14.59
C ASP A 262 11.41 11.47 15.80
N GLU A 263 10.97 10.20 15.80
CA GLU A 263 11.35 9.23 16.83
C GLU A 263 12.85 8.90 16.81
N TYR A 264 13.47 8.77 15.61
CA TYR A 264 14.93 8.63 15.51
C TYR A 264 15.66 9.89 16.00
N ASP A 265 15.18 11.08 15.65
CA ASP A 265 15.78 12.35 16.04
C ASP A 265 15.73 12.53 17.58
N LYS A 266 14.56 12.27 18.18
CA LYS A 266 14.36 12.31 19.64
C LYS A 266 15.30 11.37 20.40
N ILE A 267 15.39 10.10 20.00
CA ILE A 267 16.23 9.13 20.72
C ILE A 267 17.71 9.49 20.59
N ILE A 268 18.13 9.96 19.41
CA ILE A 268 19.51 10.42 19.19
C ILE A 268 19.82 11.65 20.04
N ASP A 269 18.91 12.62 20.14
CA ASP A 269 19.08 13.79 21.00
C ASP A 269 19.19 13.44 22.48
N ILE A 270 18.43 12.45 22.95
CA ILE A 270 18.52 11.94 24.33
C ILE A 270 19.90 11.31 24.55
N LEU A 271 20.33 10.42 23.66
CA LEU A 271 21.60 9.71 23.78
C LEU A 271 22.82 10.64 23.57
N ASN A 272 22.68 11.68 22.74
CA ASN A 272 23.70 12.72 22.54
C ASN A 272 23.94 13.55 23.82
N LYS A 273 22.90 13.80 24.63
CA LYS A 273 23.07 14.52 25.91
C LYS A 273 23.96 13.73 26.88
N ARG A 274 23.80 12.41 26.93
CA ARG A 274 24.70 11.52 27.69
C ARG A 274 26.12 11.50 27.12
N GLY A 275 26.25 11.64 25.79
CA GLY A 275 27.52 11.68 25.08
C GLY A 275 28.39 12.92 25.31
N LYS A 276 27.87 13.98 25.97
CA LYS A 276 28.54 15.28 26.11
C LYS A 276 29.40 15.45 27.37
N ASP A 277 29.30 14.53 28.33
CA ASP A 277 29.96 14.67 29.63
C ASP A 277 31.45 14.25 29.62
N PHE A 278 32.01 13.96 28.44
CA PHE A 278 33.40 13.48 28.30
C PHE A 278 34.32 14.63 27.85
N GLU A 279 35.15 15.13 28.76
CA GLU A 279 35.98 16.34 28.60
C GLU A 279 36.77 16.41 27.28
N ASP A 280 37.19 15.26 26.73
CA ASP A 280 38.03 15.18 25.52
C ASP A 280 37.37 14.45 24.34
N ILE A 281 36.19 13.84 24.53
CA ILE A 281 35.54 12.93 23.56
C ILE A 281 34.19 13.50 23.16
N ASN A 282 34.07 13.97 21.91
CA ASN A 282 32.81 14.39 21.34
C ASN A 282 32.16 13.19 20.65
N LEU A 283 31.20 12.57 21.34
CA LEU A 283 30.31 11.60 20.72
C LEU A 283 29.18 12.32 19.99
N ILE A 284 29.03 12.02 18.70
CA ILE A 284 28.01 12.65 17.85
C ILE A 284 27.16 11.56 17.20
N GLY A 285 25.93 11.43 17.69
CA GLY A 285 24.86 10.67 17.07
C GLY A 285 24.12 11.52 16.05
N THR A 286 23.84 10.94 14.88
CA THR A 286 23.02 11.55 13.82
C THR A 286 22.11 10.52 13.19
N VAL A 287 20.92 10.94 12.75
CA VAL A 287 20.07 10.09 11.91
C VAL A 287 20.72 10.03 10.52
N LYS A 288 20.84 8.83 9.96
CA LYS A 288 21.29 8.62 8.58
C LYS A 288 20.27 7.79 7.82
N PHE A 289 20.40 7.79 6.49
CA PHE A 289 19.53 7.05 5.58
C PHE A 289 20.33 6.06 4.73
N TYR A 290 19.84 4.83 4.62
CA TYR A 290 20.55 3.77 3.90
C TYR A 290 20.20 3.78 2.40
N HIS A 291 20.73 4.75 1.65
CA HIS A 291 20.43 4.96 0.23
C HIS A 291 20.64 3.71 -0.65
N LYS A 292 21.69 2.92 -0.40
CA LYS A 292 22.00 1.73 -1.20
C LYS A 292 20.89 0.67 -1.16
N ARG A 293 20.47 0.28 0.04
CA ARG A 293 19.39 -0.71 0.28
C ARG A 293 18.05 -0.16 -0.18
N TYR A 294 17.80 1.12 0.10
CA TYR A 294 16.60 1.81 -0.37
C TYR A 294 16.47 1.74 -1.90
N ARG A 295 17.54 2.11 -2.62
CA ARG A 295 17.63 2.05 -4.08
C ARG A 295 17.48 0.62 -4.62
N GLU A 296 18.15 -0.35 -4.00
CA GLU A 296 18.05 -1.77 -4.37
C GLU A 296 16.62 -2.31 -4.23
N ASN A 297 15.84 -1.77 -3.28
CA ASN A 297 14.45 -2.15 -3.05
C ASN A 297 13.46 -1.41 -3.98
N LEU A 298 13.68 -0.12 -4.26
CA LEU A 298 12.74 0.73 -5.02
C LEU A 298 12.94 0.64 -6.54
N LEU A 299 14.18 0.64 -7.04
CA LEU A 299 14.42 0.66 -8.49
C LEU A 299 13.94 -0.56 -9.28
N PRO A 300 13.85 -1.77 -8.73
CA PRO A 300 13.30 -2.92 -9.47
C PRO A 300 11.85 -2.74 -9.94
N PHE A 301 11.10 -1.81 -9.36
CA PHE A 301 9.72 -1.50 -9.78
C PHE A 301 9.67 -0.77 -11.13
N PHE A 302 10.70 0.01 -11.48
CA PHE A 302 10.67 0.90 -12.64
C PHE A 302 11.47 0.39 -13.82
N ASN A 303 11.00 0.68 -15.03
CA ASN A 303 11.77 0.48 -16.25
C ASN A 303 12.88 1.54 -16.32
N ARG A 304 14.13 1.09 -16.22
CA ARG A 304 15.34 1.95 -16.17
C ARG A 304 15.64 2.70 -17.48
N ASN A 305 15.01 2.31 -18.59
CA ASN A 305 15.19 2.98 -19.88
C ASN A 305 14.27 4.19 -20.07
N SER A 306 13.30 4.39 -19.18
CA SER A 306 12.39 5.55 -19.22
C SER A 306 13.10 6.84 -18.80
N THR A 307 12.82 7.94 -19.50
CA THR A 307 13.30 9.29 -19.14
C THR A 307 12.81 9.71 -17.76
N LYS A 308 11.53 9.46 -17.44
CA LYS A 308 10.96 9.80 -16.13
C LYS A 308 11.57 8.97 -14.98
N THR A 309 11.97 7.72 -15.24
CA THR A 309 12.72 6.93 -14.26
C THR A 309 14.11 7.50 -14.01
N ARG A 310 14.75 8.09 -15.04
CA ARG A 310 16.03 8.80 -14.86
C ARG A 310 15.89 10.03 -13.97
N GLU A 311 14.81 10.79 -14.11
CA GLU A 311 14.54 11.91 -13.20
C GLU A 311 14.45 11.45 -11.73
N VAL A 312 13.81 10.30 -11.46
CA VAL A 312 13.75 9.72 -10.10
C VAL A 312 15.14 9.26 -9.63
N LEU A 313 15.98 8.74 -10.53
CA LEU A 313 17.36 8.35 -10.24
C LEU A 313 18.27 9.55 -9.92
N ASP A 314 17.94 10.73 -10.45
CA ASP A 314 18.70 11.96 -10.25
C ASP A 314 18.34 12.67 -8.91
N LEU A 315 17.24 12.27 -8.26
CA LEU A 315 16.87 12.74 -6.91
C LEU A 315 17.88 12.26 -5.86
N ASN A 316 18.07 13.03 -4.79
CA ASN A 316 19.00 12.65 -3.72
C ASN A 316 18.60 11.34 -3.05
N LEU A 317 17.29 11.08 -2.96
CA LEU A 317 16.68 9.86 -2.48
C LEU A 317 17.29 8.58 -3.11
N CYS A 318 17.49 8.57 -4.44
CA CYS A 318 17.91 7.40 -5.21
C CYS A 318 19.34 7.48 -5.75
N LYS A 319 20.07 8.55 -5.41
CA LYS A 319 21.41 8.80 -5.92
C LYS A 319 22.39 7.74 -5.44
N ASP A 320 23.27 7.31 -6.33
CA ASP A 320 24.28 6.30 -6.00
C ASP A 320 25.46 6.97 -5.29
N HIS A 321 25.57 6.70 -3.99
CA HIS A 321 26.67 7.16 -3.14
C HIS A 321 27.74 6.07 -2.93
N GLY A 322 27.64 4.92 -3.62
CA GLY A 322 28.52 3.78 -3.40
C GLY A 322 28.44 3.26 -1.96
N ASN A 323 29.57 3.30 -1.25
CA ASN A 323 29.67 2.91 0.17
C ASN A 323 29.68 4.11 1.13
N LEU A 324 29.48 5.33 0.64
CA LEU A 324 29.44 6.54 1.45
C LEU A 324 28.06 6.70 2.12
N LEU A 325 28.05 7.34 3.29
CA LEU A 325 26.85 7.67 4.06
C LEU A 325 26.74 9.20 4.16
N PRO A 326 26.25 9.89 3.11
CA PRO A 326 26.18 11.34 3.09
C PRO A 326 25.23 11.88 4.16
N ASP A 327 25.37 13.17 4.49
CA ASP A 327 24.35 13.88 5.25
C ASP A 327 23.09 14.06 4.41
N VAL A 328 21.92 13.92 5.06
CA VAL A 328 20.62 14.01 4.42
C VAL A 328 19.91 15.25 4.93
N VAL A 329 19.44 16.09 4.00
CA VAL A 329 18.55 17.20 4.33
C VAL A 329 17.12 16.67 4.35
N TYR A 330 16.63 16.27 5.51
CA TYR A 330 15.38 15.52 5.65
C TYR A 330 14.13 16.26 5.12
N ASN A 331 14.11 17.59 5.18
CA ASN A 331 13.04 18.38 4.55
C ASN A 331 12.95 18.16 3.03
N ILE A 332 14.09 18.08 2.35
CA ILE A 332 14.14 17.78 0.91
C ILE A 332 13.78 16.32 0.67
N HIS A 333 14.29 15.40 1.51
CA HIS A 333 13.96 13.96 1.44
C HIS A 333 12.45 13.70 1.47
N PHE A 334 11.72 14.35 2.38
CA PHE A 334 10.26 14.20 2.45
C PHE A 334 9.54 14.77 1.22
N GLN A 335 10.02 15.88 0.66
CA GLN A 335 9.48 16.46 -0.57
C GLN A 335 9.73 15.55 -1.79
N GLU A 336 10.91 14.95 -1.87
CA GLU A 336 11.25 13.99 -2.93
C GLU A 336 10.37 12.74 -2.84
N ILE A 337 10.15 12.19 -1.64
CA ILE A 337 9.23 11.06 -1.44
C ILE A 337 7.80 11.41 -1.86
N GLU A 338 7.28 12.57 -1.45
CA GLU A 338 5.94 13.02 -1.84
C GLU A 338 5.81 13.18 -3.36
N SER A 339 6.82 13.76 -4.01
CA SER A 339 6.85 13.90 -5.46
C SER A 339 6.87 12.55 -6.18
N VAL A 340 7.65 11.58 -5.69
CA VAL A 340 7.69 10.24 -6.30
C VAL A 340 6.38 9.51 -6.08
N PHE A 341 5.73 9.65 -4.92
CA PHE A 341 4.40 9.10 -4.68
C PHE A 341 3.38 9.60 -5.71
N ASP A 342 3.33 10.91 -5.95
CA ASP A 342 2.42 11.49 -6.94
C ASP A 342 2.70 10.96 -8.35
N LYS A 343 3.98 10.86 -8.73
CA LYS A 343 4.38 10.28 -10.02
C LYS A 343 3.99 8.80 -10.15
N ILE A 344 3.98 8.03 -9.06
CA ILE A 344 3.54 6.63 -9.06
C ILE A 344 2.02 6.52 -9.28
N VAL A 345 1.24 7.26 -8.48
CA VAL A 345 -0.23 7.16 -8.52
C VAL A 345 -0.77 7.68 -9.85
N ASN A 346 -0.22 8.79 -10.36
CA ASN A 346 -0.64 9.42 -11.63
C ASN A 346 -0.17 8.67 -12.89
N ASP A 347 0.31 7.42 -12.76
CA ASP A 347 0.80 6.59 -13.87
C ASP A 347 1.90 7.25 -14.71
N GLU A 348 2.68 8.15 -14.10
CA GLU A 348 3.73 8.85 -14.80
C GLU A 348 5.00 8.01 -14.95
N LEU A 349 5.21 7.03 -14.07
CA LEU A 349 6.37 6.15 -14.09
C LEU A 349 6.02 4.83 -14.80
N LEU A 350 6.93 4.37 -15.67
CA LEU A 350 6.76 3.10 -16.37
C LEU A 350 7.24 1.93 -15.48
N PHE A 351 6.32 1.05 -15.11
CA PHE A 351 6.60 -0.12 -14.29
C PHE A 351 7.18 -1.27 -15.11
N THR A 352 7.99 -2.12 -14.48
CA THR A 352 8.39 -3.41 -15.07
C THR A 352 7.21 -4.40 -15.03
N LYS A 353 7.18 -5.36 -15.96
CA LYS A 353 6.08 -6.35 -16.05
C LYS A 353 5.92 -7.09 -14.71
N HIS A 354 4.67 -7.25 -14.26
CA HIS A 354 4.28 -7.97 -13.04
C HIS A 354 4.55 -7.28 -11.69
N ARG A 355 4.67 -5.95 -11.67
CA ARG A 355 4.82 -5.17 -10.42
C ARG A 355 3.61 -4.29 -10.20
N ASP A 356 3.13 -4.27 -8.96
CA ASP A 356 1.97 -3.50 -8.54
C ASP A 356 2.34 -2.13 -7.95
N LYS A 357 1.47 -1.12 -8.12
CA LYS A 357 1.68 0.24 -7.59
C LYS A 357 1.78 0.23 -6.08
N LYS A 358 0.93 -0.55 -5.41
CA LYS A 358 0.87 -0.67 -3.96
C LYS A 358 2.20 -1.11 -3.36
N ASP A 359 2.78 -2.18 -3.89
CA ASP A 359 4.06 -2.69 -3.43
C ASP A 359 5.20 -1.69 -3.67
N CYS A 360 5.13 -0.90 -4.75
CA CYS A 360 6.09 0.15 -5.03
C CYS A 360 5.99 1.29 -4.01
N VAL A 361 4.77 1.72 -3.65
CA VAL A 361 4.56 2.72 -2.59
C VAL A 361 5.04 2.20 -1.23
N LYS A 362 4.83 0.92 -0.90
CA LYS A 362 5.40 0.32 0.31
C LYS A 362 6.93 0.36 0.31
N ALA A 363 7.56 0.09 -0.83
CA ALA A 363 9.01 0.22 -0.98
C ALA A 363 9.49 1.67 -0.87
N LEU A 364 8.73 2.64 -1.41
CA LEU A 364 9.02 4.08 -1.35
C LEU A 364 9.03 4.58 0.10
N PHE A 365 8.08 4.14 0.92
CA PHE A 365 7.95 4.56 2.31
C PHE A 365 8.67 3.61 3.29
N LYS A 366 9.53 2.72 2.81
CA LYS A 366 10.22 1.78 3.70
C LYS A 366 11.11 2.54 4.69
N ASP A 367 11.05 2.14 5.95
CA ASP A 367 11.96 2.67 6.96
C ASP A 367 13.39 2.18 6.70
N GLU A 368 14.22 3.11 6.24
CA GLU A 368 15.64 2.95 5.95
C GLU A 368 16.47 3.95 6.75
N PHE A 369 15.87 4.57 7.77
CA PHE A 369 16.57 5.39 8.75
C PHE A 369 17.36 4.49 9.70
N PHE A 370 18.46 5.01 10.22
CA PHE A 370 19.22 4.34 11.28
C PHE A 370 20.01 5.35 12.08
N ASP A 371 20.30 4.97 13.33
CA ASP A 371 21.19 5.71 14.20
C ASP A 371 22.65 5.51 13.79
N TYR A 372 23.35 6.62 13.55
CA TYR A 372 24.75 6.63 13.20
C TYR A 372 25.56 7.37 14.26
N TRP A 373 26.58 6.69 14.78
CA TRP A 373 27.44 7.20 15.85
C TRP A 373 28.85 7.43 15.31
N GLU A 374 29.31 8.68 15.45
CA GLU A 374 30.66 9.11 15.13
C GLU A 374 31.38 9.60 16.38
N LEU A 375 32.67 9.28 16.48
CA LEU A 375 33.52 9.67 17.60
C LEU A 375 34.58 10.68 17.12
N LYS A 376 34.59 11.88 17.70
CA LYS A 376 35.57 12.94 17.41
C LYS A 376 36.33 13.32 18.68
N ILE A 377 37.62 13.65 18.54
CA ILE A 377 38.49 13.95 19.69
C ILE A 377 39.31 15.17 19.38
N LYS A 378 39.17 16.22 20.19
CA LYS A 378 39.92 17.49 20.02
C LYS A 378 39.96 17.96 18.54
N ASN A 379 38.86 17.75 17.81
CA ASN A 379 38.61 18.01 16.37
C ASN A 379 39.13 17.02 15.32
N ASP A 380 39.84 15.95 15.69
CA ASP A 380 40.23 14.89 14.75
C ASP A 380 39.14 13.81 14.65
N GLU A 381 38.83 13.39 13.41
CA GLU A 381 38.01 12.19 13.16
C GLU A 381 38.79 10.92 13.54
N MET A 382 38.13 9.99 14.22
CA MET A 382 38.67 8.67 14.58
C MET A 382 39.30 7.92 13.38
N ALA A 383 38.77 8.14 12.18
CA ALA A 383 39.27 7.54 10.94
C ALA A 383 40.72 7.92 10.58
N ASN A 384 41.22 9.04 11.12
CA ASN A 384 42.57 9.55 10.88
C ASN A 384 43.53 9.21 12.04
N MET A 385 43.09 8.44 13.03
CA MET A 385 43.89 8.13 14.23
C MET A 385 44.83 6.95 14.04
N SER A 386 45.98 7.00 14.71
CA SER A 386 46.83 5.82 14.88
C SER A 386 46.08 4.74 15.67
N PRO A 387 46.34 3.45 15.42
CA PRO A 387 45.68 2.36 16.15
C PRO A 387 45.79 2.48 17.67
N GLY A 388 46.95 2.92 18.18
CA GLY A 388 47.15 3.15 19.61
C GLY A 388 46.24 4.24 20.17
N LYS A 389 46.20 5.41 19.52
CA LYS A 389 45.33 6.52 19.95
C LYS A 389 43.85 6.11 19.92
N ALA A 390 43.43 5.35 18.90
CA ALA A 390 42.09 4.82 18.82
C ALA A 390 41.74 3.86 19.98
N ASN A 391 42.65 2.94 20.33
CA ASN A 391 42.48 2.01 21.45
C ASN A 391 42.30 2.75 22.79
N LEU A 392 43.16 3.74 23.06
CA LEU A 392 43.09 4.53 24.29
C LEU A 392 41.75 5.24 24.45
N VAL A 393 41.20 5.72 23.35
CA VAL A 393 39.93 6.46 23.34
C VAL A 393 38.75 5.53 23.62
N ILE A 394 38.76 4.34 23.03
CA ILE A 394 37.74 3.32 23.30
C ILE A 394 37.80 2.93 24.78
N LEU A 395 38.99 2.78 25.35
CA LEU A 395 39.17 2.51 26.77
C LEU A 395 38.59 3.65 27.63
N LYS A 396 38.92 4.91 27.33
CA LYS A 396 38.34 6.08 28.01
C LYS A 396 36.83 6.05 27.96
N LEU A 397 36.26 5.89 26.77
CA LEU A 397 34.81 5.84 26.56
C LEU A 397 34.14 4.70 27.35
N LEU A 398 34.72 3.49 27.36
CA LEU A 398 34.20 2.35 28.13
C LEU A 398 34.16 2.64 29.62
N VAL A 399 35.22 3.24 30.15
CA VAL A 399 35.40 3.45 31.58
C VAL A 399 34.60 4.66 32.08
N GLU A 400 34.43 5.68 31.24
CA GLU A 400 33.64 6.87 31.56
C GLU A 400 32.13 6.61 31.42
N LEU A 401 31.67 5.87 30.41
CA LEU A 401 30.25 5.57 30.22
C LEU A 401 29.72 4.42 31.09
N SER A 402 30.61 3.60 31.63
CA SER A 402 30.22 2.49 32.49
C SER A 402 29.81 3.00 33.87
N GLU A 403 28.52 2.84 34.18
CA GLU A 403 27.93 3.13 35.50
C GLU A 403 28.23 2.05 36.54
N SER A 404 28.98 1.03 36.18
CA SER A 404 29.31 -0.05 37.09
C SER A 404 30.48 0.35 37.98
N ASP A 405 30.31 0.18 39.29
CA ASP A 405 31.40 0.28 40.27
C ASP A 405 32.32 -0.96 40.26
N ALA A 406 32.05 -1.93 39.37
CA ALA A 406 32.84 -3.15 39.29
C ALA A 406 34.30 -2.84 38.91
N PRO A 407 35.28 -3.59 39.46
CA PRO A 407 36.68 -3.41 39.12
C PRO A 407 36.93 -3.54 37.62
N ILE A 408 37.80 -2.69 37.07
CA ILE A 408 38.21 -2.76 35.67
C ILE A 408 39.51 -3.56 35.59
N LEU A 409 39.54 -4.57 34.74
CA LEU A 409 40.74 -5.34 34.42
C LEU A 409 41.26 -4.89 33.05
N ILE A 410 42.48 -4.39 33.00
CA ILE A 410 43.11 -3.92 31.76
C ILE A 410 44.45 -4.64 31.56
N ASP A 411 44.58 -5.33 30.44
CA ASP A 411 45.82 -6.02 30.07
C ASP A 411 46.57 -5.19 29.03
N GLN A 412 47.81 -4.82 29.35
CA GLN A 412 48.75 -4.06 28.52
C GLN A 412 48.13 -2.84 27.80
N PRO A 413 47.55 -1.86 28.51
CA PRO A 413 46.98 -0.67 27.88
C PRO A 413 48.00 0.19 27.12
N GLU A 414 49.30 0.00 27.36
CA GLU A 414 50.41 0.65 26.64
C GLU A 414 50.60 0.16 25.21
N ASP A 415 50.06 -1.00 24.83
CA ASP A 415 50.36 -1.62 23.56
C ASP A 415 49.97 -0.71 22.38
N ASN A 416 50.93 -0.45 21.49
CA ASN A 416 50.81 0.43 20.33
C ASN A 416 50.70 1.93 20.65
N LEU A 417 50.94 2.36 21.89
CA LEU A 417 51.08 3.77 22.26
C LEU A 417 52.55 4.19 22.33
N ASP A 418 52.84 5.43 21.96
CA ASP A 418 54.14 6.04 22.20
C ASP A 418 54.26 6.53 23.66
N ASN A 419 55.49 6.62 24.18
CA ASN A 419 55.74 7.01 25.57
C ASN A 419 55.12 8.37 25.95
N ARG A 420 55.01 9.31 25.00
CA ARG A 420 54.41 10.62 25.26
C ARG A 420 52.89 10.48 25.46
N SER A 421 52.21 9.70 24.63
CA SER A 421 50.78 9.39 24.78
C SER A 421 50.51 8.58 26.06
N ILE A 422 51.38 7.64 26.41
CA ILE A 422 51.27 6.87 27.67
C ILE A 422 51.26 7.83 28.88
N TYR A 423 52.23 8.73 28.94
CA TYR A 423 52.37 9.64 30.09
C TYR A 423 51.30 10.74 30.12
N HIS A 424 51.03 11.41 29.00
CA HIS A 424 50.13 12.56 28.99
C HIS A 424 48.65 12.19 28.92
N ASP A 425 48.30 11.07 28.29
CA ASP A 425 46.89 10.72 28.07
C ASP A 425 46.43 9.54 28.93
N LEU A 426 47.18 8.43 28.98
CA LEU A 426 46.77 7.22 29.71
C LEU A 426 47.01 7.36 31.21
N VAL A 427 48.21 7.74 31.63
CA VAL A 427 48.57 7.90 33.06
C VAL A 427 47.68 8.94 33.74
N GLN A 428 47.46 10.09 33.11
CA GLN A 428 46.57 11.13 33.66
C GLN A 428 45.13 10.64 33.81
N PHE A 429 44.64 9.91 32.80
CA PHE A 429 43.31 9.32 32.83
C PHE A 429 43.16 8.28 33.96
N LEU A 430 44.12 7.36 34.09
CA LEU A 430 44.12 6.35 35.14
C LEU A 430 44.13 6.97 36.54
N ARG A 431 44.97 8.01 36.74
CA ARG A 431 45.04 8.74 38.01
C ARG A 431 43.73 9.42 38.39
N LYS A 432 43.04 10.05 37.43
CA LYS A 432 41.74 10.66 37.69
C LYS A 432 40.68 9.60 38.01
N ARG A 433 40.73 8.44 37.34
CA ARG A 433 39.66 7.44 37.45
C ARG A 433 39.81 6.48 38.63
N LYS A 434 41.04 6.21 39.08
CA LYS A 434 41.28 5.32 40.25
C LYS A 434 40.64 5.85 41.54
N ASP A 435 40.38 7.15 41.63
CA ASP A 435 39.71 7.79 42.77
C ASP A 435 38.26 7.31 42.95
N ASP A 436 37.57 7.07 41.84
CA ASP A 436 36.15 6.69 41.84
C ASP A 436 35.93 5.19 41.60
N ARG A 437 36.93 4.47 41.08
CA ARG A 437 36.77 3.09 40.62
C ARG A 437 38.06 2.29 40.73
N GLN A 438 37.96 1.04 41.21
CA GLN A 438 39.12 0.14 41.25
C GLN A 438 39.56 -0.27 39.83
N ILE A 439 40.84 -0.08 39.54
CA ILE A 439 41.47 -0.46 38.27
C ILE A 439 42.63 -1.41 38.56
N ILE A 440 42.65 -2.58 37.92
CA ILE A 440 43.73 -3.55 37.98
C ILE A 440 44.37 -3.62 36.60
N ILE A 441 45.66 -3.33 36.53
CA ILE A 441 46.39 -3.22 35.27
C ILE A 441 47.53 -4.23 35.27
N VAL A 442 47.66 -4.96 34.17
CA VAL A 442 48.86 -5.74 33.84
C VAL A 442 49.69 -4.90 32.89
N SER A 443 50.91 -4.53 33.29
CA SER A 443 51.78 -3.68 32.48
C SER A 443 53.24 -4.04 32.69
N HIS A 444 54.04 -3.80 31.66
CA HIS A 444 55.49 -3.87 31.68
C HIS A 444 56.13 -2.48 31.53
N ASN A 445 55.32 -1.41 31.54
CA ASN A 445 55.80 -0.04 31.35
C ASN A 445 55.97 0.68 32.69
N PRO A 446 57.18 1.16 33.04
CA PRO A 446 57.42 1.87 34.31
C PRO A 446 56.61 3.16 34.43
N ASN A 447 56.25 3.83 33.32
CA ASN A 447 55.39 5.01 33.38
C ASN A 447 53.98 4.67 33.88
N ILE A 448 53.45 3.49 33.57
CA ILE A 448 52.13 3.08 34.06
C ILE A 448 52.23 2.69 35.53
N VAL A 449 53.21 1.85 35.90
CA VAL A 449 53.33 1.35 37.27
C VAL A 449 53.69 2.47 38.26
N VAL A 450 54.66 3.33 37.90
CA VAL A 450 55.19 4.37 38.78
C VAL A 450 54.48 5.71 38.58
N SER A 451 54.34 6.19 37.34
CA SER A 451 53.80 7.54 37.11
C SER A 451 52.28 7.63 37.25
N ALA A 452 51.55 6.51 37.12
CA ALA A 452 50.13 6.44 37.47
C ALA A 452 49.87 6.32 38.98
N ASP A 453 50.94 6.31 39.79
CA ASP A 453 50.87 6.36 41.25
C ASP A 453 50.12 5.14 41.81
N SER A 454 50.59 3.93 41.48
CA SER A 454 49.92 2.69 41.88
C SER A 454 49.94 2.49 43.40
N GLU A 455 48.77 2.29 44.02
CA GLU A 455 48.65 2.07 45.47
C GLU A 455 49.17 0.70 45.90
N ASN A 456 49.04 -0.29 45.02
CA ASN A 456 49.47 -1.65 45.27
C ASN A 456 50.05 -2.27 44.01
N VAL A 457 51.31 -2.69 44.06
CA VAL A 457 51.97 -3.39 42.97
C VAL A 457 52.02 -4.87 43.30
N ILE A 458 51.56 -5.71 42.38
CA ILE A 458 51.65 -7.17 42.49
C ILE A 458 52.79 -7.64 41.59
N VAL A 459 53.85 -8.17 42.20
CA VAL A 459 55.00 -8.73 41.49
C VAL A 459 54.79 -10.24 41.38
N ALA A 460 54.87 -10.76 40.17
CA ALA A 460 54.81 -12.18 39.86
C ALA A 460 56.19 -12.70 39.48
N ASN A 461 56.56 -13.89 39.95
CA ASN A 461 57.77 -14.58 39.49
C ASN A 461 57.47 -16.03 39.12
N GLN A 462 58.03 -16.47 38.00
CA GLN A 462 57.98 -17.85 37.55
C GLN A 462 59.33 -18.53 37.79
N LYS A 463 59.30 -19.67 38.47
CA LYS A 463 60.47 -20.52 38.67
C LYS A 463 61.08 -20.97 37.34
N ASP A 464 62.41 -21.10 37.31
CA ASP A 464 63.21 -21.61 36.18
C ASP A 464 63.17 -20.73 34.91
N GLN A 465 62.70 -19.48 35.00
CA GLN A 465 62.70 -18.55 33.86
C GLN A 465 64.02 -17.80 33.72
N ASP A 466 64.60 -17.35 34.84
CA ASP A 466 65.85 -16.59 34.90
C ASP A 466 66.81 -17.20 35.94
N GLU A 467 68.10 -17.28 35.62
CA GLU A 467 69.12 -17.77 36.56
C GLU A 467 69.19 -16.89 37.83
N GLY A 468 69.14 -17.51 39.00
CA GLY A 468 69.24 -16.81 40.29
C GLY A 468 67.94 -16.15 40.78
N ARG A 469 66.80 -16.40 40.12
CA ARG A 469 65.47 -15.88 40.50
C ARG A 469 64.49 -16.99 40.90
N ASP A 470 64.96 -17.93 41.72
CA ASP A 470 64.11 -19.05 42.14
C ASP A 470 63.03 -18.65 43.15
N ASN A 471 61.86 -19.26 42.96
CA ASN A 471 60.76 -19.24 43.91
C ASN A 471 61.04 -20.18 45.09
N LYS A 472 60.39 -19.92 46.23
CA LYS A 472 60.59 -20.73 47.43
C LYS A 472 59.97 -22.12 47.30
N GLU A 473 58.71 -22.19 46.87
CA GLU A 473 57.88 -23.38 46.98
C GLU A 473 57.12 -23.70 45.69
N TYR A 474 56.55 -22.67 45.03
CA TYR A 474 55.66 -22.87 43.88
C TYR A 474 56.25 -22.42 42.55
N ARG A 475 55.74 -22.99 41.45
CA ARG A 475 56.13 -22.58 40.09
C ARG A 475 55.83 -21.10 39.82
N PHE A 476 54.72 -20.59 40.34
CA PHE A 476 54.36 -19.17 40.29
C PHE A 476 54.16 -18.68 41.72
N GLU A 477 54.84 -17.60 42.08
CA GLU A 477 54.68 -16.92 43.37
C GLU A 477 54.42 -15.45 43.14
N TYR A 478 53.81 -14.81 44.14
CA TYR A 478 53.43 -13.41 44.08
C TYR A 478 53.75 -12.72 45.41
N ILE A 479 54.17 -11.47 45.32
CA ILE A 479 54.24 -10.55 46.46
C ILE A 479 53.56 -9.25 46.08
N ASN A 480 52.97 -8.55 47.04
CA ASN A 480 52.35 -7.26 46.80
C ASN A 480 52.68 -6.26 47.90
N GLY A 481 52.55 -4.98 47.57
CA GLY A 481 52.68 -3.88 48.50
C GLY A 481 52.80 -2.54 47.78
N ALA A 482 52.94 -1.49 48.57
CA ALA A 482 53.13 -0.13 48.07
C ALA A 482 54.56 0.07 47.52
N LEU A 483 54.73 1.05 46.63
CA LEU A 483 56.04 1.39 46.04
C LEU A 483 57.08 1.84 47.07
N GLU A 484 56.63 2.32 48.23
CA GLU A 484 57.47 2.74 49.36
C GLU A 484 58.07 1.56 50.14
N ASN A 485 57.57 0.34 49.93
CA ASN A 485 58.13 -0.85 50.56
C ASN A 485 59.51 -1.13 49.97
N SER A 486 60.54 -0.73 50.72
CA SER A 486 61.93 -0.85 50.33
C SER A 486 62.77 -1.56 51.38
N PHE A 487 63.42 -2.63 50.95
CA PHE A 487 64.48 -3.31 51.68
C PHE A 487 65.24 -4.23 50.72
N LYS A 488 66.46 -4.59 51.07
CA LYS A 488 67.24 -5.59 50.33
C LYS A 488 67.97 -6.48 51.32
N LEU A 489 67.71 -7.78 51.28
CA LEU A 489 68.41 -8.75 52.09
C LEU A 489 69.73 -9.15 51.41
N SER A 490 70.70 -9.57 52.24
CA SER A 490 71.98 -10.10 51.77
C SER A 490 71.78 -11.36 50.94
N ASP A 491 72.64 -11.57 49.94
CA ASP A 491 72.55 -12.70 49.00
C ASP A 491 72.52 -14.06 49.72
N ASP A 492 73.24 -14.19 50.84
CA ASP A 492 73.29 -15.39 51.68
C ASP A 492 71.93 -15.85 52.24
N LYS A 493 70.91 -14.97 52.24
CA LYS A 493 69.56 -15.26 52.76
C LYS A 493 68.56 -15.56 51.65
N LYS A 494 68.94 -15.46 50.38
CA LYS A 494 68.01 -15.55 49.23
C LYS A 494 67.51 -16.97 48.97
N GLU A 495 68.38 -17.97 49.08
CA GLU A 495 68.05 -19.36 48.77
C GLU A 495 66.95 -19.93 49.68
N ASP A 496 66.92 -19.52 50.96
CA ASP A 496 65.97 -20.06 51.96
C ASP A 496 64.56 -19.43 51.90
N ILE A 497 64.43 -18.23 51.34
CA ILE A 497 63.19 -17.43 51.38
C ILE A 497 62.57 -17.15 50.02
N GLY A 498 63.31 -17.38 48.92
CA GLY A 498 62.90 -17.11 47.55
C GLY A 498 63.07 -15.65 47.14
N ILE A 499 63.22 -15.40 45.83
CA ILE A 499 63.54 -14.07 45.27
C ILE A 499 62.53 -13.00 45.68
N LEU A 500 61.24 -13.31 45.67
CA LEU A 500 60.18 -12.33 45.95
C LEU A 500 60.23 -11.78 47.38
N LYS A 501 60.66 -12.58 48.37
CA LYS A 501 60.78 -12.15 49.78
C LYS A 501 62.16 -11.58 50.12
N SER A 502 63.09 -11.60 49.17
CA SER A 502 64.46 -11.12 49.39
C SER A 502 64.61 -9.60 49.32
N MET A 503 63.65 -8.90 48.71
CA MET A 503 63.67 -7.45 48.55
C MET A 503 62.27 -6.85 48.52
N GLY A 504 62.21 -5.53 48.74
CA GLY A 504 60.99 -4.75 48.73
C GLY A 504 60.42 -4.55 47.33
N ILE A 505 59.20 -4.04 47.27
CA ILE A 505 58.48 -3.77 46.03
C ILE A 505 59.24 -2.77 45.16
N ARG A 506 59.85 -1.74 45.77
CA ARG A 506 60.64 -0.75 45.05
C ARG A 506 61.80 -1.38 44.27
N GLU A 507 62.52 -2.29 44.93
CA GLU A 507 63.65 -2.98 44.34
C GLU A 507 63.20 -3.92 43.23
N HIS A 508 62.09 -4.67 43.43
CA HIS A 508 61.50 -5.51 42.37
C HIS A 508 61.08 -4.70 41.14
N VAL A 509 60.41 -3.57 41.33
CA VAL A 509 59.96 -2.69 40.24
C VAL A 509 61.16 -2.14 39.46
N THR A 510 62.21 -1.70 40.16
CA THR A 510 63.43 -1.19 39.53
C THR A 510 64.17 -2.28 38.74
N ASP A 511 64.27 -3.48 39.31
CA ASP A 511 64.94 -4.61 38.67
C ASP A 511 64.19 -5.09 37.41
N ILE A 512 62.87 -5.25 37.51
CA ILE A 512 62.04 -5.82 36.43
C ILE A 512 61.77 -4.80 35.32
N LEU A 513 61.41 -3.55 35.64
CA LEU A 513 60.96 -2.58 34.63
C LEU A 513 62.09 -1.71 34.07
N GLU A 514 63.12 -1.43 34.88
CA GLU A 514 64.23 -0.54 34.48
C GLU A 514 65.55 -1.28 34.20
N GLY A 515 65.61 -2.58 34.51
CA GLY A 515 66.81 -3.41 34.35
C GLY A 515 67.83 -3.23 35.47
N GLY A 516 67.38 -2.74 36.64
CA GLY A 516 68.19 -2.57 37.83
C GLY A 516 68.71 -1.14 38.06
N GLU A 517 69.12 -0.87 39.29
CA GLU A 517 69.54 0.45 39.77
C GLU A 517 70.70 1.04 38.95
N GLU A 518 71.72 0.23 38.62
CA GLU A 518 72.85 0.70 37.81
C GLU A 518 72.43 1.15 36.41
N VAL A 519 71.48 0.45 35.79
CA VAL A 519 71.01 0.77 34.44
C VAL A 519 70.20 2.05 34.48
N PHE A 520 69.37 2.23 35.51
CA PHE A 520 68.61 3.45 35.74
C PHE A 520 69.53 4.68 35.91
N LEU A 521 70.51 4.61 36.81
CA LEU A 521 71.46 5.71 37.06
C LEU A 521 72.29 6.05 35.81
N LYS A 522 72.75 5.04 35.06
CA LYS A 522 73.47 5.27 33.79
C LYS A 522 72.61 5.99 32.75
N ARG A 523 71.29 5.77 32.74
CA ARG A 523 70.37 6.50 31.83
C ARG A 523 70.23 7.96 32.26
N GLU A 524 70.07 8.21 33.56
CA GLU A 524 70.00 9.57 34.13
C GLU A 524 71.26 10.39 33.77
N GLU A 525 72.45 9.83 34.07
CA GLU A 525 73.75 10.45 33.75
C GLU A 525 73.89 10.76 32.24
N LYS A 526 73.40 9.87 31.38
CA LYS A 526 73.50 10.03 29.92
C LYS A 526 72.55 11.10 29.37
N TYR A 527 71.36 11.26 29.95
CA TYR A 527 70.43 12.31 29.54
C TYR A 527 70.83 13.69 30.09
N GLY A 528 71.63 13.73 31.16
CA GLY A 528 72.14 14.97 31.76
C GLY A 528 71.05 15.76 32.49
N PHE A 529 70.08 15.06 33.07
CA PHE A 529 69.07 15.64 33.96
C PHE A 529 69.63 15.85 35.37
#